data_AF-A0A6A4R8X4-F1
#
_entry.id   AF-A0A6A4R8X4-F1
#
_cell.length_a   1.000
_cell.length_b   1.000
_cell.length_c   1.000
_cell.angle_alpha   90.00
_cell.angle_beta   90.00
_cell.angle_gamma   90.00
#
_symmetry.space_group_name_H-M   'P 1'
#
loop_
_entity.id
_entity.type
_entity.pdbx_description
1 polymer ?
#
loop_
_entity_poly.entity_id
_entity_poly.type
_entity_poly.pdbx_seq_one_letter_code
_entity_poly.pdbx_strand_id
1 'polypeptide(L)'
;MKIFTIGFTKTSARSFFTKLGASGVDRLIDVRLNNVSQLAGFAKREDLRYFSEALCRIEYEHLTALAPTKDMFEEYKMKGGAGISTP
;
A
#
# COMPACT_ATOMS: atom_id res chain seq x y z
N MET A 1 4.06 4.89 -20.78
CA MET A 1 3.69 4.86 -19.34
C MET A 1 4.50 3.75 -18.67
N LYS A 2 5.13 4.02 -17.52
CA LYS A 2 5.86 3.01 -16.73
C LYS A 2 5.14 2.79 -15.41
N ILE A 3 4.92 1.54 -15.02
CA ILE A 3 4.19 1.18 -13.80
C ILE A 3 5.14 0.39 -12.90
N PHE A 4 5.11 0.69 -11.61
CA PHE A 4 5.85 -0.01 -10.57
C PHE A 4 4.89 -0.49 -9.48
N THR A 5 5.29 -1.54 -8.77
CA THR A 5 4.57 -2.06 -7.60
C THR A 5 5.44 -1.95 -6.37
N ILE A 6 4.87 -1.56 -5.23
CA ILE A 6 5.56 -1.49 -3.95
C ILE A 6 4.69 -2.08 -2.84
N GLY A 7 5.32 -2.89 -1.98
CA GLY A 7 4.71 -3.44 -0.77
C GLY A 7 5.45 -2.95 0.48
N PHE A 8 4.77 -2.95 1.63
CA PHE A 8 5.31 -2.43 2.90
C PHE A 8 5.58 -3.53 3.94
N THR A 9 5.17 -4.78 3.70
CA THR A 9 5.37 -5.89 4.64
C THR A 9 6.86 -6.08 4.94
N LYS A 10 7.21 -6.24 6.22
CA LYS A 10 8.60 -6.36 6.71
C LYS A 10 9.53 -5.21 6.26
N THR A 11 8.99 -4.04 5.94
CA THR A 11 9.75 -2.86 5.49
C THR A 11 9.55 -1.71 6.45
N SER A 12 10.64 -1.03 6.83
CA SER A 12 10.56 0.19 7.64
C SER A 12 10.10 1.38 6.80
N ALA A 13 9.51 2.40 7.44
CA ALA A 13 9.13 3.65 6.75
C ALA A 13 10.31 4.25 5.97
N ARG A 14 11.50 4.29 6.59
CA ARG A 14 12.73 4.78 5.94
C ARG A 14 13.01 4.05 4.63
N SER A 15 13.06 2.71 4.66
CA SER A 15 13.36 1.93 3.46
C SER A 15 12.27 2.09 2.39
N PHE A 16 11.01 2.16 2.80
CA PHE A 16 9.86 2.36 1.91
C PHE A 16 9.96 3.69 1.16
N PHE A 17 10.07 4.81 1.89
CA PHE A 17 10.10 6.15 1.29
C PHE A 17 11.41 6.43 0.53
N THR A 18 12.54 5.83 0.94
CA THR A 18 13.78 5.90 0.14
C THR A 18 13.59 5.23 -1.23
N LYS A 19 12.99 4.04 -1.27
CA LYS A 19 12.71 3.35 -2.55
C LYS A 19 11.68 4.11 -3.39
N LEU A 20 10.62 4.60 -2.75
CA LEU A 20 9.57 5.36 -3.42
C LEU A 20 10.13 6.64 -4.07
N GLY A 21 10.91 7.44 -3.33
CA GLY A 21 11.54 8.64 -3.87
C GLY A 21 12.56 8.36 -4.97
N ALA A 22 13.30 7.25 -4.90
CA ALA A 22 14.27 6.86 -5.93
C ALA A 22 13.62 6.34 -7.24
N SER A 23 12.32 6.02 -7.22
CA SER A 23 11.63 5.45 -8.39
C SER A 23 11.36 6.46 -9.51
N GLY A 24 11.36 7.76 -9.21
CA GLY A 24 11.06 8.83 -10.17
C GLY A 24 9.62 8.83 -10.68
N VAL A 25 8.67 8.29 -9.90
CA VAL A 25 7.23 8.32 -10.22
C VAL A 25 6.60 9.65 -9.78
N ASP A 26 5.55 10.07 -10.48
CA ASP A 26 4.81 11.29 -10.15
C ASP A 26 3.65 11.03 -9.16
N ARG A 27 3.09 9.81 -9.16
CA ARG A 27 1.90 9.46 -8.38
C ARG A 27 1.99 8.05 -7.78
N LEU A 28 1.55 7.93 -6.53
CA LEU A 28 1.31 6.70 -5.80
C LEU A 28 -0.19 6.39 -5.78
N ILE A 29 -0.57 5.29 -6.44
CA ILE A 29 -1.94 4.79 -6.43
C ILE A 29 -2.09 3.71 -5.36
N ASP A 30 -2.91 3.99 -4.36
CA ASP A 30 -3.33 3.02 -3.36
C ASP A 30 -4.56 2.26 -3.86
N VAL A 31 -4.41 0.94 -4.04
CA VAL A 31 -5.47 0.04 -4.50
C VAL A 31 -5.94 -0.90 -3.38
N ARG A 32 -5.64 -0.59 -2.11
CA ARG A 32 -6.04 -1.43 -0.98
C ARG A 32 -7.54 -1.26 -0.71
N LEU A 33 -8.24 -2.39 -0.55
CA LEU A 33 -9.63 -2.41 -0.12
C LEU A 33 -9.80 -1.79 1.28
N ASN A 34 -8.86 -2.04 2.19
CA ASN A 34 -8.82 -1.48 3.53
C ASN A 34 -7.49 -0.74 3.76
N ASN A 35 -7.53 0.59 3.94
CA ASN A 35 -6.34 1.45 4.13
C ASN A 35 -6.33 2.25 5.46
N VAL A 36 -7.32 2.02 6.32
CA VAL A 36 -7.49 2.72 7.62
C VAL A 36 -6.74 2.03 8.75
N SER A 37 -6.71 0.68 8.75
CA SER A 37 -6.02 -0.12 9.77
C SER A 37 -5.00 -1.05 9.11
N GLN A 38 -3.76 -0.60 8.94
CA GLN A 38 -2.69 -1.49 8.49
C GLN A 38 -1.56 -1.63 9.52
N LEU A 39 -0.88 -2.77 9.41
CA LEU A 39 0.15 -3.35 10.28
C LEU A 39 1.37 -2.45 10.54
N ALA A 40 1.57 -1.42 9.72
CA ALA A 40 2.63 -0.42 9.90
C ALA A 40 1.99 0.97 9.95
N GLY A 41 2.25 1.73 11.03
CA GLY A 41 1.62 3.03 11.26
C GLY A 41 1.74 3.98 10.07
N PHE A 42 2.92 4.05 9.44
CA PHE A 42 3.17 4.91 8.27
C PHE A 42 2.35 4.56 7.02
N ALA A 43 1.77 3.36 6.96
CA ALA A 43 1.00 2.88 5.83
C ALA A 43 -0.50 3.22 5.95
N LYS A 44 -0.94 3.85 7.05
CA LYS A 44 -2.32 4.38 7.15
C LYS A 44 -2.54 5.45 6.08
N ARG A 45 -3.76 5.56 5.54
CA ARG A 45 -4.09 6.47 4.44
C ARG A 45 -3.56 7.89 4.64
N GLU A 46 -3.87 8.52 5.77
CA GLU A 46 -3.47 9.91 6.04
C GLU A 46 -1.95 10.07 6.15
N ASP A 47 -1.30 9.15 6.87
CA ASP A 47 0.16 9.15 7.05
C ASP A 47 0.87 8.89 5.71
N LEU A 48 0.40 7.92 4.94
CA LEU A 48 0.98 7.55 3.65
C LEU A 48 0.86 8.71 2.65
N ARG A 49 -0.31 9.37 2.61
CA ARG A 49 -0.52 10.60 1.82
C ARG A 49 0.48 11.67 2.23
N TYR A 50 0.48 12.05 3.51
CA TYR A 50 1.33 13.11 4.03
C TYR A 50 2.82 12.83 3.76
N PHE A 51 3.31 11.62 4.06
CA PHE A 51 4.71 11.28 3.87
C PHE A 51 5.10 11.19 2.39
N SER A 52 4.24 10.67 1.50
CA SER A 52 4.53 10.63 0.07
C SER A 52 4.71 12.02 -0.53
N GLU A 53 3.89 12.98 -0.10
CA GLU A 53 3.99 14.38 -0.52
C GLU A 53 5.20 15.07 0.14
N ALA A 54 5.32 14.98 1.47
CA ALA A 54 6.34 15.70 2.23
C ALA A 54 7.76 15.19 1.99
N LEU A 55 7.95 13.88 1.83
CA LEU A 55 9.27 13.26 1.70
C LEU A 55 9.68 13.02 0.24
N CYS A 56 8.72 12.76 -0.64
CA CYS A 56 9.00 12.36 -2.01
C CYS A 56 8.44 13.32 -3.07
N ARG A 57 7.58 14.29 -2.69
CA ARG A 57 6.84 15.16 -3.63
C ARG A 57 6.01 14.36 -4.65
N ILE A 58 5.45 13.24 -4.19
CA ILE A 58 4.64 12.33 -4.99
C ILE A 58 3.18 12.51 -4.62
N GLU A 59 2.31 12.63 -5.63
CA GLU A 59 0.87 12.69 -5.41
C GLU A 59 0.34 11.35 -4.89
N TYR A 60 -0.64 11.39 -3.99
CA TYR A 60 -1.28 10.19 -3.48
C TYR A 60 -2.76 10.13 -3.87
N GLU A 61 -3.19 9.00 -4.40
CA GLU A 61 -4.58 8.75 -4.75
C GLU A 61 -5.03 7.36 -4.26
N HIS A 62 -6.19 7.29 -3.60
CA HIS A 62 -6.82 6.01 -3.25
C HIS A 62 -7.87 5.67 -4.30
N LEU A 63 -7.58 4.67 -5.14
CA LEU A 63 -8.41 4.30 -6.27
C LEU A 63 -9.06 2.93 -6.03
N THR A 64 -10.21 2.95 -5.36
CA THR A 64 -10.97 1.73 -5.01
C THR A 64 -11.50 0.97 -6.22
N ALA A 65 -11.65 1.62 -7.38
CA ALA A 65 -12.03 0.96 -8.63
C ALA A 65 -11.01 -0.10 -9.08
N LEU A 66 -9.76 -0.01 -8.61
CA LEU A 66 -8.69 -0.99 -8.84
C LEU A 66 -8.46 -1.92 -7.65
N ALA A 67 -9.23 -1.76 -6.57
CA ALA A 67 -9.13 -2.64 -5.41
C ALA A 67 -9.80 -4.00 -5.71
N PRO A 68 -9.33 -5.09 -5.07
CA PRO A 68 -10.03 -6.37 -5.16
C PRO A 68 -11.45 -6.23 -4.59
N THR A 69 -12.40 -6.98 -5.16
CA THR A 69 -13.73 -7.09 -4.55
C THR A 69 -13.62 -7.79 -3.20
N LYS A 70 -14.62 -7.58 -2.34
CA LYS A 70 -14.68 -8.25 -1.03
C LYS A 70 -14.62 -9.78 -1.20
N ASP A 71 -15.33 -10.32 -2.18
CA ASP A 71 -15.38 -11.76 -2.44
C ASP A 71 -14.00 -12.30 -2.88
N MET A 72 -13.30 -11.59 -3.78
CA MET A 72 -11.93 -11.95 -4.17
C MET A 72 -10.96 -11.91 -2.98
N PHE A 73 -11.12 -10.94 -2.09
CA PHE A 73 -10.28 -10.79 -0.91
C PHE A 73 -10.52 -11.92 0.11
N GLU A 74 -11.78 -12.27 0.37
CA GLU A 74 -12.13 -13.38 1.26
C GLU A 74 -11.70 -14.72 0.68
N GLU A 75 -11.87 -14.95 -0.62
CA GLU A 75 -11.39 -16.17 -1.29
C GLU A 75 -9.86 -16.32 -1.18
N TYR A 76 -9.11 -15.23 -1.37
CA TYR A 76 -7.65 -15.22 -1.23
C TYR A 76 -7.20 -15.57 0.20
N LYS A 77 -7.89 -15.05 1.22
CA LYS A 77 -7.60 -15.39 2.63
C LYS A 77 -7.87 -16.86 2.93
N MET A 78 -9.01 -17.39 2.48
CA MET A 78 -9.41 -18.77 2.73
C MET A 78 -8.47 -19.79 2.06
N LYS A 79 -7.86 -19.43 0.92
CA LYS A 79 -6.90 -20.27 0.19
C LYS A 79 -5.45 -20.21 0.70
N GLY A 80 -5.21 -19.61 1.87
CA GLY A 80 -3.88 -19.63 2.53
C GLY A 80 -2.96 -18.47 2.17
N GLY A 81 -3.50 -17.38 1.61
CA GLY A 81 -2.75 -16.15 1.36
C GLY A 81 -2.28 -15.46 2.65
N ALA A 82 -1.07 -15.81 3.11
CA ALA A 82 -0.33 -15.16 4.20
C ALA A 82 -1.20 -14.68 5.40
N GLY A 83 -1.80 -15.64 6.10
CA GLY A 83 -2.61 -15.38 7.29
C GLY A 83 -3.10 -16.67 7.93
N ILE A 84 -2.17 -17.59 8.23
CA ILE A 84 -2.51 -18.76 9.05
C ILE A 84 -2.63 -18.28 10.49
N SER A 85 -3.87 -18.10 10.95
CA SER A 85 -4.25 -18.42 12.32
C SER A 85 -5.42 -19.38 12.24
N THR A 86 -5.12 -20.64 11.92
CA THR A 86 -5.97 -21.76 12.37
C THR A 86 -5.74 -21.96 13.87
N PRO A 87 -6.78 -22.38 14.62
CA PRO A 87 -6.76 -22.49 16.08
C PRO A 87 -5.73 -23.50 16.60
#